data_AF-A0A3S0F8M9-F1
#
_entry.id   AF-A0A3S0F8M9-F1
#
_cell.length_a   1.000
_cell.length_b   1.000
_cell.length_c   1.000
_cell.angle_alpha   90.00
_cell.angle_beta   90.00
_cell.angle_gamma   90.00
#
_symmetry.space_group_name_H-M   'P 1'
#
loop_
_entity.id
_entity.type
_entity.pdbx_description
1 polymer ?
#
loop_
_entity_poly.entity_id
_entity_poly.type
_entity_poly.pdbx_seq_one_letter_code
_entity_poly.pdbx_strand_id
1 'polypeptide(L)'
;MPLTSVCCRPTDVGVQRPALRRTPRWATRCARRRGFTLLEMLVVLVMLALATGIVAPRAAGWLDAARERGWRDDLRAYLEVLPVRTFIAGEPLMLEAKDLLAAVPGAPAQTEIRLPAPLRYDALGVATGGTVELRRGEAREVWRIEPVTGRVHDGG
;
A
#
# COMPACT_ATOMS: atom_id res chain seq x y z
N MET A 1 58.47 29.58 -16.08
CA MET A 1 59.86 30.01 -15.79
C MET A 1 60.10 31.34 -16.48
N PRO A 2 60.87 32.30 -15.90
CA PRO A 2 61.35 32.35 -14.50
C PRO A 2 60.14 32.69 -13.57
N LEU A 3 60.10 33.50 -12.51
CA LEU A 3 61.01 34.29 -11.65
C LEU A 3 60.69 33.89 -10.18
N THR A 4 61.50 33.94 -9.12
CA THR A 4 62.69 34.69 -8.64
C THR A 4 62.44 36.07 -8.01
N SER A 5 63.20 36.36 -6.94
CA SER A 5 63.20 37.57 -6.07
C SER A 5 61.99 37.67 -5.12
N VAL A 6 62.07 37.68 -3.78
CA VAL A 6 63.02 38.28 -2.78
C VAL A 6 62.67 39.73 -2.42
N CYS A 7 62.73 40.01 -1.10
CA CYS A 7 62.34 41.23 -0.38
C CYS A 7 60.81 41.47 -0.28
N CYS A 8 60.28 42.09 0.79
CA CYS A 8 60.96 42.83 1.87
C CYS A 8 60.83 42.19 3.26
N ARG A 9 61.84 42.40 4.11
CA ARG A 9 61.70 42.41 5.58
C ARG A 9 61.28 43.82 6.03
N PRO A 10 60.25 43.95 6.88
CA PRO A 10 60.13 45.06 7.83
C PRO A 10 60.80 44.69 9.16
N THR A 11 61.63 45.59 9.66
CA THR A 11 62.46 45.48 10.88
C THR A 11 61.66 45.20 12.16
N ASP A 12 62.22 44.39 13.07
CA ASP A 12 61.69 44.21 14.42
C ASP A 12 61.63 45.53 15.22
N VAL A 13 60.44 45.91 15.67
CA VAL A 13 60.26 46.96 16.69
C VAL A 13 59.91 46.28 18.01
N GLY A 14 60.90 46.18 18.91
CA GLY A 14 60.78 45.43 20.15
C GLY A 14 59.83 46.05 21.17
N VAL A 15 58.56 45.61 21.18
CA VAL A 15 57.60 45.93 22.25
C VAL A 15 57.50 44.74 23.21
N GLN A 16 58.33 44.76 24.26
CA GLN A 16 58.22 43.78 25.34
C GLN A 16 56.93 44.01 26.14
N ARG A 17 56.04 43.00 26.17
CA ARG A 17 54.97 42.90 27.16
C ARG A 17 54.94 41.48 27.74
N PRO A 18 54.89 41.32 29.07
CA PRO A 18 54.95 40.02 29.70
C PRO A 18 53.66 39.22 29.53
N ALA A 19 53.81 37.91 29.78
CA ALA A 19 52.78 36.89 29.98
C ALA A 19 51.29 37.30 29.94
N LEU A 20 50.51 36.58 29.13
CA LEU A 20 49.63 35.55 29.70
C LEU A 20 49.21 34.50 28.66
N ARG A 21 49.42 33.23 28.98
CA ARG A 21 49.01 32.10 28.13
C ARG A 21 47.48 31.98 28.11
N ARG A 22 46.83 32.41 27.03
CA ARG A 22 45.50 31.92 26.65
C ARG A 22 45.62 30.93 25.50
N THR A 23 46.08 29.72 25.81
CA THR A 23 45.84 28.58 24.93
C THR A 23 44.32 28.41 24.79
N PRO A 24 43.76 28.43 23.58
CA PRO A 24 42.32 28.37 23.41
C PRO A 24 41.83 27.00 23.87
N ARG A 25 40.88 26.98 24.83
CA ARG A 25 40.36 25.77 25.47
C ARG A 25 39.41 24.93 24.57
N TRP A 26 39.71 24.81 23.28
CA TRP A 26 39.20 23.71 22.45
C TRP A 26 39.92 22.38 22.74
N ALA A 27 40.44 22.22 23.97
CA ALA A 27 40.99 20.97 24.49
C ALA A 27 40.04 19.84 24.12
N THR A 28 40.55 18.93 23.29
CA THR A 28 39.70 18.14 22.41
C THR A 28 38.69 17.38 23.24
N ARG A 29 37.39 17.68 23.05
CA ARG A 29 36.36 16.73 23.47
C ARG A 29 36.54 15.52 22.57
N CYS A 30 37.42 14.61 22.98
CA CYS A 30 37.51 13.26 22.46
C CYS A 30 36.10 12.71 22.55
N ALA A 31 35.41 12.70 21.41
CA ALA A 31 34.04 12.21 21.31
C ALA A 31 34.11 10.73 21.67
N ARG A 32 33.83 10.45 22.94
CA ARG A 32 34.01 9.14 23.58
C ARG A 32 33.09 8.19 22.84
N ARG A 33 33.64 7.52 21.81
CA ARG A 33 32.90 6.65 20.91
C ARG A 33 32.27 5.56 21.76
N ARG A 34 31.00 5.75 22.11
CA ARG A 34 30.17 4.73 22.74
C ARG A 34 29.93 3.68 21.66
N GLY A 35 30.82 2.70 21.59
CA GLY A 35 30.55 1.51 20.79
C GLY A 35 29.36 0.80 21.39
N PHE A 36 28.39 0.44 20.55
CA PHE A 36 27.25 -0.36 20.99
C PHE A 36 27.76 -1.66 21.59
N THR A 37 27.28 -2.00 22.78
CA THR A 37 27.67 -3.27 23.42
C THR A 37 26.92 -4.44 22.77
N LEU A 38 27.47 -5.66 22.87
CA LEU A 38 26.75 -6.86 22.40
C LEU A 38 25.39 -7.02 23.09
N LEU A 39 25.31 -6.68 24.38
CA LEU A 39 24.07 -6.67 25.17
C LEU A 39 23.06 -5.62 24.65
N GLU A 40 23.53 -4.44 24.29
CA GLU A 40 22.69 -3.36 23.76
C GLU A 40 22.10 -3.71 22.39
N MET A 41 22.88 -4.34 21.50
CA MET A 41 22.36 -4.88 20.24
C MET A 41 21.41 -6.06 20.45
N LEU A 42 21.69 -6.96 21.40
CA LEU A 42 20.78 -8.04 21.79
C LEU A 42 19.43 -7.47 22.26
N VAL A 43 19.45 -6.49 23.17
CA VAL A 43 18.24 -5.84 23.72
C VAL A 43 17.47 -5.10 22.64
N VAL A 44 18.14 -4.37 21.73
CA VAL A 44 17.49 -3.71 20.59
C VAL A 44 16.83 -4.73 19.65
N LEU A 45 17.50 -5.85 19.35
CA LEU A 45 16.92 -6.91 18.50
C LEU A 45 15.71 -7.60 19.18
N VAL A 46 15.76 -7.83 20.50
CA VAL A 46 14.62 -8.36 21.26
C VAL A 46 13.46 -7.36 21.28
N MET A 47 13.71 -6.07 21.52
CA MET A 47 12.69 -5.02 21.46
C MET A 47 12.06 -4.90 20.06
N LEU A 48 12.87 -4.99 19.00
CA LEU A 48 12.38 -5.01 17.62
C LEU A 48 11.53 -6.25 17.33
N ALA A 49 11.94 -7.43 17.77
CA ALA A 49 11.17 -8.67 17.59
C ALA A 49 9.81 -8.65 18.32
N LEU A 50 9.77 -8.06 19.53
CA LEU A 50 8.52 -7.85 20.27
C LEU A 50 7.62 -6.82 19.55
N ALA A 51 8.19 -5.73 19.03
CA ALA A 51 7.44 -4.72 18.30
C ALA A 51 6.88 -5.25 16.97
N THR A 52 7.67 -5.99 16.19
CA THR A 52 7.20 -6.58 14.92
C THR A 52 6.17 -7.69 15.15
N GLY A 53 6.30 -8.47 16.23
CA GLY A 53 5.29 -9.47 16.63
C GLY A 53 3.90 -8.86 16.88
N ILE A 54 3.83 -7.65 17.44
CA ILE A 54 2.58 -6.91 17.65
C ILE A 54 2.03 -6.31 16.34
N VAL A 55 2.90 -5.87 15.42
CA VAL A 55 2.51 -5.21 14.16
C VAL A 55 2.12 -6.22 13.06
N ALA A 56 2.74 -7.39 13.01
CA ALA A 56 2.52 -8.41 11.98
C ALA A 56 1.03 -8.76 11.72
N PRO A 57 0.18 -9.08 12.72
CA PRO A 57 -1.22 -9.40 12.48
C PRO A 57 -2.05 -8.20 11.96
N ARG A 58 -1.66 -6.96 12.30
CA ARG A 58 -2.31 -5.74 11.77
C ARG A 58 -2.00 -5.56 10.28
N ALA A 59 -0.77 -5.82 9.87
CA ALA A 59 -0.36 -5.73 8.47
C ALA A 59 -1.04 -6.79 7.59
N ALA A 60 -1.21 -8.03 8.10
CA ALA A 60 -1.94 -9.09 7.40
C ALA A 60 -3.40 -8.68 7.11
N GLY A 61 -4.15 -8.25 8.14
CA GLY A 61 -5.55 -7.83 7.97
C GLY A 61 -5.75 -6.63 7.02
N TRP A 62 -4.75 -5.76 6.87
CA TRP A 62 -4.77 -4.69 5.87
C TRP A 62 -4.60 -5.22 4.44
N LEU A 63 -3.77 -6.24 4.23
CA LEU A 63 -3.60 -6.90 2.94
C LEU A 63 -4.87 -7.67 2.53
N ASP A 64 -5.47 -8.40 3.47
CA ASP A 64 -6.74 -9.10 3.24
C ASP A 64 -7.86 -8.12 2.86
N ALA A 65 -8.01 -7.01 3.61
CA ALA A 65 -8.98 -5.97 3.30
C ALA A 65 -8.66 -5.17 2.03
N ALA A 66 -7.42 -5.16 1.53
CA ALA A 66 -7.07 -4.61 0.23
C ALA A 66 -7.44 -5.58 -0.91
N ARG A 67 -7.11 -6.87 -0.75
CA ARG A 67 -7.47 -7.94 -1.69
C ARG A 67 -8.98 -8.10 -1.85
N GLU A 68 -9.72 -8.00 -0.75
CA GLU A 68 -11.19 -8.05 -0.77
C GLU A 68 -11.79 -6.91 -1.58
N ARG A 69 -11.30 -5.67 -1.42
CA ARG A 69 -11.75 -4.52 -2.21
C ARG A 69 -11.43 -4.72 -3.70
N GLY A 70 -10.18 -5.07 -4.03
CA GLY A 70 -9.79 -5.35 -5.42
C GLY A 70 -10.69 -6.40 -6.09
N TRP A 71 -10.91 -7.55 -5.44
CA TRP A 71 -11.79 -8.59 -5.99
C TRP A 71 -13.27 -8.15 -6.12
N ARG A 72 -13.77 -7.31 -5.22
CA ARG A 72 -15.11 -6.72 -5.36
C ARG A 72 -15.19 -5.73 -6.53
N ASP A 73 -14.18 -4.89 -6.69
CA ASP A 73 -14.08 -3.92 -7.78
C ASP A 73 -13.95 -4.64 -9.14
N ASP A 74 -13.15 -5.72 -9.20
CA ASP A 74 -13.06 -6.64 -10.36
C ASP A 74 -14.42 -7.28 -10.68
N LEU A 75 -15.16 -7.74 -9.67
CA LEU A 75 -16.49 -8.35 -9.86
C LEU A 75 -17.54 -7.32 -10.32
N ARG A 76 -17.49 -6.09 -9.81
CA ARG A 76 -18.35 -4.99 -10.29
C ARG A 76 -18.02 -4.65 -11.75
N ALA A 77 -16.75 -4.44 -12.08
CA ALA A 77 -16.31 -4.15 -13.44
C ALA A 77 -16.65 -5.30 -14.41
N TYR A 78 -16.57 -6.56 -13.96
CA TYR A 78 -17.00 -7.70 -14.75
C TYR A 78 -18.50 -7.66 -15.08
N LEU A 79 -19.36 -7.37 -14.09
CA LEU A 79 -20.81 -7.26 -14.27
C LEU A 79 -21.19 -6.08 -15.18
N GLU A 80 -20.54 -4.92 -15.02
CA GLU A 80 -20.80 -3.71 -15.82
C GLU A 80 -20.40 -3.84 -17.29
N VAL A 81 -19.45 -4.72 -17.63
CA VAL A 81 -19.05 -4.97 -19.02
C VAL A 81 -19.87 -6.09 -19.70
N LEU A 82 -20.74 -6.81 -18.97
CA LEU A 82 -21.60 -7.86 -19.56
C LEU A 82 -22.54 -7.35 -20.67
N PRO A 83 -23.27 -6.21 -20.53
CA PRO A 83 -24.09 -5.63 -21.60
C PRO A 83 -23.34 -5.47 -22.93
N VAL A 84 -22.13 -4.90 -22.86
CA VAL A 84 -21.30 -4.64 -24.04
C VAL A 84 -20.77 -5.96 -24.63
N ARG A 85 -20.45 -6.95 -23.78
CA ARG A 85 -19.98 -8.26 -24.22
C ARG A 85 -21.06 -9.09 -24.93
N THR A 86 -22.31 -9.11 -24.46
CA THR A 86 -23.38 -9.84 -25.17
C THR A 86 -23.82 -9.14 -26.45
N PHE A 87 -23.88 -7.80 -26.46
CA PHE A 87 -24.12 -7.02 -27.67
C PHE A 87 -23.06 -7.28 -28.77
N ILE A 88 -21.77 -7.34 -28.41
CA ILE A 88 -20.68 -7.64 -29.36
C ILE A 88 -20.70 -9.12 -29.79
N ALA A 89 -21.11 -10.04 -28.92
CA ALA A 89 -21.23 -11.46 -29.26
C ALA A 89 -22.45 -11.79 -30.11
N GLY A 90 -23.53 -10.99 -30.01
CA GLY A 90 -24.82 -11.27 -30.65
C GLY A 90 -25.59 -12.44 -30.03
N GLU A 91 -25.20 -12.90 -28.84
CA GLU A 91 -25.72 -14.10 -28.17
C GLU A 91 -26.24 -13.77 -26.76
N PRO A 92 -27.40 -14.33 -26.35
CA PRO A 92 -27.93 -14.11 -25.00
C PRO A 92 -27.11 -14.88 -23.95
N LEU A 93 -26.94 -14.27 -22.77
CA LEU A 93 -26.16 -14.83 -21.68
C LEU A 93 -27.00 -14.96 -20.42
N MET A 94 -26.99 -16.16 -19.84
CA MET A 94 -27.52 -16.43 -18.50
C MET A 94 -26.34 -16.75 -17.56
N LEU A 95 -26.27 -16.08 -16.41
CA LEU A 95 -25.26 -16.35 -15.38
C LEU A 95 -25.91 -16.85 -14.10
N GLU A 96 -25.33 -17.90 -13.54
CA GLU A 96 -25.51 -18.34 -12.16
C GLU A 96 -24.31 -17.92 -11.30
N ALA A 97 -24.41 -18.07 -9.98
CA ALA A 97 -23.33 -17.70 -9.05
C ALA A 97 -22.00 -18.45 -9.31
N LYS A 98 -22.08 -19.68 -9.87
CA LYS A 98 -20.91 -20.48 -10.28
C LYS A 98 -20.10 -19.81 -11.39
N ASP A 99 -20.78 -19.14 -12.33
CA ASP A 99 -20.18 -18.58 -13.55
C ASP A 99 -19.45 -17.28 -13.23
N LEU A 100 -20.00 -16.48 -12.31
CA LEU A 100 -19.34 -15.31 -11.74
C LEU A 100 -18.08 -15.71 -10.94
N LEU A 101 -18.16 -16.77 -10.13
CA LEU A 101 -17.00 -17.25 -9.36
C LEU A 101 -15.89 -17.82 -10.26
N ALA A 102 -16.27 -18.43 -11.40
CA ALA A 102 -15.32 -18.88 -12.41
C ALA A 102 -14.71 -17.71 -13.21
N ALA A 103 -15.48 -16.65 -13.47
CA ALA A 103 -15.03 -15.51 -14.24
C ALA A 103 -14.14 -14.53 -13.47
N VAL A 104 -14.33 -14.42 -12.15
CA VAL A 104 -13.55 -13.52 -11.26
C VAL A 104 -12.86 -14.36 -10.17
N PRO A 105 -11.78 -15.08 -10.52
CA PRO A 105 -11.09 -15.99 -9.61
C PRO A 105 -10.36 -15.26 -8.48
N GLY A 106 -9.99 -16.00 -7.44
CA GLY A 106 -9.17 -15.47 -6.34
C GLY A 106 -9.95 -14.81 -5.20
N ALA A 107 -11.28 -14.98 -5.18
CA ALA A 107 -12.19 -14.54 -4.13
C ALA A 107 -11.64 -14.78 -2.71
N PRO A 108 -11.82 -13.84 -1.77
CA PRO A 108 -11.30 -13.99 -0.40
C PRO A 108 -12.02 -15.10 0.37
N ALA A 109 -11.32 -15.69 1.34
CA ALA A 109 -11.84 -16.82 2.12
C ALA A 109 -13.18 -16.49 2.80
N GLN A 110 -14.06 -17.49 2.86
CA GLN A 110 -15.43 -17.38 3.42
C GLN A 110 -16.42 -16.50 2.63
N THR A 111 -16.07 -16.07 1.41
CA THR A 111 -16.98 -15.34 0.52
C THR A 111 -17.89 -16.31 -0.26
N GLU A 112 -19.19 -16.05 -0.22
CA GLU A 112 -20.23 -16.79 -0.93
C GLU A 112 -21.02 -15.81 -1.80
N ILE A 113 -21.06 -16.04 -3.12
CA ILE A 113 -21.93 -15.31 -4.05
C ILE A 113 -23.27 -16.05 -4.11
N ARG A 114 -24.39 -15.33 -4.00
CA ARG A 114 -25.74 -15.86 -4.27
C ARG A 114 -26.48 -14.97 -5.25
N LEU A 115 -27.10 -15.60 -6.25
CA LEU A 115 -28.02 -14.97 -7.19
C LEU A 115 -29.42 -15.52 -6.88
N PRO A 116 -30.34 -14.74 -6.27
CA PRO A 116 -31.69 -15.20 -5.96
C PRO A 116 -32.51 -15.60 -7.20
N ALA A 117 -32.14 -15.07 -8.37
CA ALA A 117 -32.54 -15.56 -9.68
C ALA A 117 -31.35 -15.43 -10.65
N PRO A 118 -31.21 -16.30 -11.67
CA PRO A 118 -30.16 -16.18 -12.68
C PRO A 118 -30.22 -14.84 -13.41
N LEU A 119 -29.07 -14.18 -13.54
CA LEU A 119 -28.97 -12.94 -14.31
C LEU A 119 -29.09 -13.26 -15.80
N ARG A 120 -29.87 -12.46 -16.54
CA ARG A 120 -30.06 -12.64 -17.98
C ARG A 120 -29.82 -11.33 -18.72
N TYR A 121 -28.96 -11.42 -19.72
CA TYR A 121 -28.63 -10.39 -20.69
C TYR A 121 -29.00 -10.92 -22.07
N ASP A 122 -29.65 -10.13 -22.91
CA ASP A 122 -29.97 -10.56 -24.27
C ASP A 122 -28.82 -10.29 -25.26
N ALA A 123 -29.02 -10.73 -26.51
CA ALA A 123 -28.11 -10.49 -27.64
C ALA A 123 -27.95 -9.00 -28.03
N LEU A 124 -28.78 -8.10 -27.47
CA LEU A 124 -28.73 -6.66 -27.69
C LEU A 124 -28.04 -5.92 -26.52
N GLY A 125 -27.53 -6.65 -25.51
CA GLY A 125 -26.92 -6.09 -24.31
C GLY A 125 -27.91 -5.71 -23.21
N VAL A 126 -29.21 -5.91 -23.41
CA VAL A 126 -30.25 -5.48 -22.47
C VAL A 126 -30.22 -6.40 -21.24
N ALA A 127 -29.87 -5.83 -20.09
CA ALA A 127 -29.97 -6.55 -18.81
C ALA A 127 -31.44 -6.69 -18.39
N THR A 128 -31.84 -7.89 -17.95
CA THR A 128 -33.16 -8.11 -17.31
C THR A 128 -33.27 -7.40 -15.95
N GLY A 129 -32.14 -6.97 -15.40
CA GLY A 129 -31.99 -6.57 -14.00
C GLY A 129 -31.92 -7.78 -13.06
N GLY A 130 -31.66 -7.53 -11.78
CA GLY A 130 -31.59 -8.59 -10.77
C GLY A 130 -30.86 -8.18 -9.50
N THR A 131 -30.50 -9.16 -8.67
CA THR A 131 -29.67 -8.97 -7.48
C THR A 131 -28.52 -9.97 -7.42
N VAL A 132 -27.38 -9.49 -6.92
CA VAL A 132 -26.20 -10.28 -6.57
C VAL A 132 -25.97 -10.07 -5.09
N GLU A 133 -26.13 -11.11 -4.28
CA GLU A 133 -25.80 -11.06 -2.86
C GLU A 133 -24.39 -11.58 -2.64
N LEU A 134 -23.62 -10.83 -1.86
CA LEU A 134 -22.31 -11.23 -1.37
C LEU A 134 -22.44 -11.48 0.13
N ARG A 135 -22.09 -12.69 0.58
CA ARG A 135 -22.07 -13.05 1.99
C ARG A 135 -20.66 -13.42 2.42
N ARG A 136 -20.18 -12.84 3.51
CA ARG A 136 -18.86 -13.13 4.11
C ARG A 136 -19.01 -13.23 5.62
N GLY A 137 -19.10 -14.46 6.12
CA GLY A 137 -19.46 -14.72 7.52
C GLY A 137 -20.85 -14.17 7.85
N GLU A 138 -20.90 -13.16 8.72
CA GLU A 138 -22.12 -12.43 9.12
C GLU A 138 -22.43 -11.22 8.23
N ALA A 139 -21.43 -10.68 7.51
CA ALA A 139 -21.65 -9.59 6.59
C ALA A 139 -22.43 -10.07 5.36
N ARG A 140 -23.52 -9.39 5.02
CA ARG A 140 -24.30 -9.57 3.78
C ARG A 140 -24.45 -8.22 3.10
N GLU A 141 -24.15 -8.19 1.82
CA GLU A 141 -24.27 -7.02 0.95
C GLU A 141 -25.07 -7.42 -0.29
N VAL A 142 -25.95 -6.55 -0.79
CA VAL A 142 -26.82 -6.87 -1.92
C VAL A 142 -26.64 -5.83 -3.01
N TRP A 143 -26.01 -6.22 -4.12
CA TRP A 143 -25.93 -5.36 -5.29
C TRP A 143 -27.18 -5.55 -6.15
N ARG A 144 -27.78 -4.44 -6.61
CA ARG A 144 -28.89 -4.44 -7.56
C ARG A 144 -28.33 -4.15 -8.94
N ILE A 145 -28.68 -4.98 -9.91
CA ILE A 145 -28.34 -4.75 -11.32
C ILE A 145 -29.52 -4.03 -11.97
N GLU A 146 -29.23 -2.84 -12.51
CA GLU A 146 -30.19 -1.97 -13.17
C GLU A 146 -30.71 -2.64 -14.45
N PRO A 147 -32.03 -2.73 -14.66
CA PRO A 147 -32.58 -3.25 -15.90
C PRO A 147 -32.21 -2.34 -17.08
N VAL A 148 -32.17 -2.92 -18.28
CA VAL A 148 -31.65 -2.32 -19.52
C VAL A 148 -30.15 -2.01 -19.49
N THR A 149 -29.67 -1.17 -18.56
CA THR A 149 -28.28 -0.68 -18.57
C THR A 149 -27.26 -1.65 -17.98
N GLY A 150 -27.68 -2.58 -17.12
CA GLY A 150 -26.80 -3.56 -16.48
C GLY A 150 -25.86 -3.00 -15.40
N ARG A 151 -26.01 -1.72 -15.03
CA ARG A 151 -25.19 -1.08 -13.98
C ARG A 151 -25.39 -1.71 -12.62
N VAL A 152 -24.32 -1.74 -11.82
CA VAL A 152 -24.33 -2.28 -10.47
C VAL A 152 -24.50 -1.16 -9.46
N HIS A 153 -25.57 -1.21 -8.66
CA HIS A 153 -25.85 -0.26 -7.58
C HIS A 153 -25.84 -0.96 -6.22
N ASP A 154 -25.24 -0.33 -5.22
CA ASP A 154 -25.15 -0.91 -3.88
C ASP A 154 -26.50 -0.78 -3.16
N GLY A 155 -27.10 -1.93 -2.86
CA GLY A 155 -28.27 -2.04 -2.00
C GLY A 155 -27.85 -2.30 -0.57
N GLY A 156 -27.83 -1.21 0.22
CA GLY A 156 -27.99 -1.29 1.68
C GLY A 156 -29.36 -1.81 2.08
#